data_AF-A0A920NEV4-F1
#
_entry.id   AF-A0A920NEV4-F1
#
_cell.length_a   1.000
_cell.length_b   1.000
_cell.length_c   1.000
_cell.angle_alpha   90.00
_cell.angle_beta   90.00
_cell.angle_gamma   90.00
#
_symmetry.space_group_name_H-M   'P 1'
#
loop_
_entity.id
_entity.type
_entity.pdbx_description
1 polymer ?
#
loop_
_entity_poly.entity_id
_entity_poly.type
_entity_poly.pdbx_seq_one_letter_code
_entity_poly.pdbx_strand_id
1 'polypeptide(L)' 'MKFLVIFFLDIFDFFYRLNLINFLKKNNIHEFHTIFDVGAHKGESIKFFNKYFKVNKIYSFEPSPINFKYLKNILKQKI' A
#
# COMPACT_ATOMS: atom_id res chain seq x y z
N MET A 1 -6.56 20.51 17.77
CA MET A 1 -7.09 19.14 17.99
C MET A 1 -7.02 18.24 16.76
N LYS A 2 -7.62 18.59 15.60
CA LYS A 2 -7.66 17.72 14.40
C LYS A 2 -6.29 17.19 13.93
N PHE A 3 -5.26 18.05 13.90
CA PHE A 3 -3.90 17.65 13.51
C PHE A 3 -3.31 16.56 14.42
N LEU A 4 -3.42 16.73 15.74
CA LEU A 4 -2.95 15.74 16.71
C LEU A 4 -3.68 14.39 16.55
N VAL A 5 -4.99 14.41 16.35
CA VAL A 5 -5.78 13.19 16.14
C VAL A 5 -5.32 12.44 14.89
N ILE A 6 -5.14 13.15 13.76
CA ILE A 6 -4.63 12.54 12.52
C ILE A 6 -3.22 11.98 12.74
N PHE A 7 -2.34 12.73 13.40
CA PHE A 7 -0.99 12.28 13.70
C PHE A 7 -0.97 10.98 14.52
N PHE A 8 -1.80 10.87 15.57
CA PHE A 8 -1.90 9.63 16.33
C PHE A 8 -2.48 8.47 15.50
N LEU A 9 -3.49 8.73 14.67
CA LEU A 9 -4.04 7.72 13.76
C LEU A 9 -2.98 7.19 12.78
N ASP A 10 -2.16 8.06 12.22
CA ASP A 10 -1.09 7.69 11.29
C ASP A 10 -0.03 6.81 11.98
N ILE A 11 0.28 7.09 13.25
CA ILE A 11 1.17 6.28 14.08
C ILE A 11 0.58 4.88 14.32
N PHE A 12 -0.69 4.81 14.74
CA PHE A 12 -1.35 3.52 14.97
C PHE A 12 -1.45 2.69 13.70
N ASP A 13 -1.80 3.32 12.57
CA ASP A 13 -1.85 2.66 11.27
C ASP A 13 -0.47 2.13 10.85
N PHE A 14 0.60 2.90 11.10
CA PHE A 14 1.96 2.43 10.87
C PHE A 14 2.29 1.14 11.64
N PHE A 15 1.95 1.07 12.93
CA PHE A 15 2.18 -0.14 13.73
C PHE A 15 1.34 -1.32 13.24
N TYR A 16 0.09 -1.10 12.84
CA TYR A 16 -0.77 -2.15 12.32
C TYR A 16 -0.19 -2.77 11.03
N ARG A 17 0.27 -1.92 10.11
CA ARG A 17 0.93 -2.36 8.88
C ARG A 17 2.23 -3.14 9.15
N LEU A 18 3.01 -2.76 10.16
CA LEU A 18 4.19 -3.54 10.58
C LEU A 18 3.81 -4.92 11.09
N ASN A 19 2.73 -5.03 11.87
CA ASN A 19 2.25 -6.32 12.36
C ASN A 19 1.83 -7.25 11.21
N LEU A 20 1.20 -6.71 10.17
CA LEU A 20 0.89 -7.46 8.95
C LEU A 20 2.15 -8.01 8.25
N ILE A 21 3.19 -7.18 8.11
CA ILE A 21 4.46 -7.62 7.50
C ILE A 21 5.08 -8.76 8.32
N ASN A 22 5.13 -8.59 9.63
CA ASN A 22 5.70 -9.58 10.54
C ASN A 22 4.90 -10.89 10.49
N PHE A 23 3.57 -10.81 10.43
CA PHE A 23 2.71 -11.98 10.26
C PHE A 23 3.01 -12.72 8.96
N LEU A 24 3.06 -12.03 7.81
CA LEU A 24 3.31 -12.66 6.51
C LEU A 24 4.71 -13.29 6.45
N LYS A 25 5.74 -12.56 6.91
CA LYS A 25 7.12 -13.07 6.94
C LYS A 25 7.27 -14.26 7.89
N LYS A 26 6.60 -14.25 9.04
CA LYS A 26 6.60 -15.39 9.98
C LYS A 26 6.00 -16.65 9.35
N ASN A 27 5.07 -16.48 8.39
CA ASN A 27 4.49 -17.58 7.61
C ASN A 27 5.29 -17.88 6.32
N ASN A 28 6.57 -17.49 6.24
CA ASN A 28 7.46 -17.70 5.09
C ASN A 28 6.97 -17.06 3.77
N ILE A 29 6.10 -16.06 3.83
CA ILE A 29 5.67 -15.30 2.66
C ILE A 29 6.63 -14.12 2.47
N HIS A 30 7.45 -14.18 1.43
CA HIS A 30 8.44 -13.15 1.10
C HIS A 30 8.22 -12.53 -0.28
N GLU A 31 7.46 -13.21 -1.14
CA GLU A 31 7.18 -12.77 -2.49
C GLU A 31 5.73 -13.03 -2.88
N PHE A 32 5.25 -12.20 -3.82
CA PHE A 32 3.93 -12.33 -4.41
C PHE A 32 4.06 -12.36 -5.93
N HIS A 33 3.53 -13.42 -6.54
CA HIS A 33 3.46 -13.47 -7.99
C HIS A 33 2.46 -12.44 -8.53
N THR A 34 1.32 -12.25 -7.86
CA THR A 34 0.28 -11.30 -8.26
C THR A 34 -0.48 -10.79 -7.05
N ILE A 35 -0.75 -9.48 -7.01
CA ILE A 35 -1.60 -8.83 -6.02
C ILE A 35 -2.74 -8.12 -6.75
N PHE A 36 -3.96 -8.28 -6.25
CA PHE A 36 -5.11 -7.47 -6.64
C PHE A 36 -5.41 -6.48 -5.50
N ASP A 37 -5.28 -5.19 -5.79
CA ASP A 37 -5.41 -4.09 -4.84
C ASP A 37 -6.67 -3.29 -5.19
N VAL A 38 -7.77 -3.61 -4.50
CA VAL A 38 -9.08 -2.98 -4.72
C VAL A 38 -9.22 -1.79 -3.80
N GLY A 39 -9.50 -0.61 -4.37
CA GLY A 39 -9.51 0.64 -3.61
C GLY A 39 -8.09 1.17 -3.37
N ALA A 40 -7.25 1.16 -4.40
CA ALA A 40 -5.84 1.50 -4.31
C ALA A 40 -5.57 2.97 -3.92
N HIS A 41 -6.60 3.82 -3.89
CA HIS A 41 -6.51 5.25 -3.58
C HIS A 41 -5.40 5.93 -4.38
N LYS A 42 -4.40 6.48 -3.68
CA LYS A 42 -3.22 7.13 -4.26
C LYS A 42 -2.02 6.19 -4.26
N GLY A 43 -2.20 4.88 -4.30
CA GLY A 43 -1.13 3.88 -4.45
C GLY A 43 -0.31 3.63 -3.18
N GLU A 44 -0.88 3.81 -2.00
CA GLU A 44 -0.21 3.56 -0.72
C GLU A 44 0.14 2.07 -0.55
N SER A 45 -0.83 1.18 -0.84
CA SER A 45 -0.66 -0.27 -0.86
C SER A 45 0.47 -0.71 -1.80
N ILE A 46 0.54 -0.13 -3.01
CA ILE A 46 1.61 -0.43 -3.98
C ILE A 46 2.98 -0.13 -3.39
N LYS A 47 3.17 1.04 -2.78
CA LYS A 47 4.45 1.42 -2.15
C LYS A 47 4.77 0.52 -0.96
N PHE A 48 3.76 0.20 -0.17
CA PHE A 48 3.88 -0.67 0.99
C PHE A 48 4.36 -2.08 0.61
N PHE A 49 3.65 -2.77 -0.28
CA PHE A 49 4.01 -4.14 -0.66
C PHE A 49 5.38 -4.21 -1.36
N ASN A 50 5.68 -3.28 -2.28
CA ASN A 50 6.99 -3.23 -2.93
C ASN A 50 8.15 -2.92 -1.99
N LYS A 51 7.90 -2.24 -0.85
CA LYS A 51 8.94 -1.93 0.14
C LYS A 51 9.35 -3.17 0.94
N TYR A 52 8.43 -4.10 1.20
CA TYR A 52 8.66 -5.20 2.13
C TYR A 52 8.69 -6.59 1.50
N PHE A 53 8.19 -6.73 0.27
CA PHE A 53 8.07 -8.00 -0.45
C PHE A 53 8.53 -7.85 -1.90
N LYS A 54 9.00 -8.95 -2.49
CA LYS A 54 9.24 -9.03 -3.92
C LYS A 54 7.90 -9.26 -4.62
N VAL A 55 7.45 -8.32 -5.44
CA VAL A 55 6.15 -8.43 -6.12
C VAL A 55 6.37 -8.41 -7.63
N ASN A 56 5.88 -9.45 -8.32
CA ASN A 56 5.99 -9.53 -9.77
C ASN A 56 4.93 -8.64 -10.46
N LYS A 57 3.66 -8.75 -10.06
CA LYS A 57 2.57 -7.95 -10.66
C LYS A 57 1.61 -7.43 -9.59
N ILE A 58 1.15 -6.19 -9.75
CA ILE A 58 0.08 -5.59 -8.94
C ILE A 58 -0.96 -5.01 -9.90
N TYR A 59 -2.21 -5.45 -9.75
CA TYR A 59 -3.37 -4.88 -10.43
C TYR A 59 -4.15 -4.04 -9.42
N SER A 60 -4.13 -2.73 -9.61
CA SER A 60 -4.78 -1.78 -8.70
C SER A 60 -6.02 -1.17 -9.34
N PHE A 61 -7.12 -1.16 -8.59
CA PHE A 61 -8.41 -0.62 -9.02
C PHE A 61 -8.79 0.55 -8.12
N GLU A 62 -9.19 1.68 -8.71
CA GLU A 62 -9.63 2.86 -7.98
C GLU A 62 -10.84 3.48 -8.69
N PRO A 63 -12.02 3.50 -8.06
CA PRO A 63 -13.23 4.03 -8.69
C PRO A 63 -13.27 5.56 -8.73
N SER A 64 -12.60 6.26 -7.80
CA SER A 64 -12.56 7.72 -7.83
C SER A 64 -11.65 8.22 -8.94
N PRO A 65 -12.14 9.00 -9.93
CA PRO A 65 -11.31 9.49 -11.02
C PRO A 65 -10.13 10.35 -10.55
N ILE A 66 -10.33 11.10 -9.46
CA ILE A 66 -9.30 11.96 -8.86
C ILE A 66 -8.18 11.11 -8.27
N ASN A 67 -8.53 10.12 -7.44
CA ASN A 67 -7.53 9.21 -6.87
C ASN A 67 -6.86 8.37 -7.96
N PHE A 68 -7.62 7.91 -8.95
CA PHE A 68 -7.10 7.17 -10.09
C PHE A 68 -6.06 7.99 -10.88
N LYS A 69 -6.26 9.30 -11.03
CA LYS A 69 -5.26 10.19 -11.64
C LYS A 69 -3.96 10.22 -10.83
N TYR A 70 -4.04 10.30 -9.50
CA TYR A 70 -2.87 10.23 -8.63
C TYR A 70 -2.18 8.86 -8.71
N LEU A 71 -2.96 7.78 -8.65
CA LEU A 71 -2.48 6.40 -8.81
C LEU A 71 -1.70 6.23 -10.12
N LYS A 72 -2.28 6.70 -11.24
CA LYS A 72 -1.64 6.66 -12.56
C LYS A 72 -0.33 7.44 -12.60
N ASN A 73 -0.23 8.57 -11.91
CA ASN A 73 1.00 9.37 -11.86
C ASN A 73 2.13 8.67 -11.10
N ILE A 74 1.82 7.84 -10.11
CA ILE A 74 2.83 7.04 -9.40
C ILE A 74 3.42 5.96 -10.31
N LEU A 75 2.59 5.35 -11.15
CA LEU A 75 3.04 4.35 -12.10
C LEU A 75 3.97 4.94 -13.18
N LYS A 76 3.71 6.18 -13.61
CA LYS A 76 4.56 6.89 -14.59
C LYS A 76 5.95 7.25 -14.06
N GLN A 77 6.12 7.40 -12.74
CA GLN A 77 7.42 7.72 -12.11
C GLN A 77 8.31 6.49 -11.92
N LYS A 78 7.76 5.28 -12.13
CA LYS A 78 8.47 4.00 -12.05
C LYS A 78 9.07 3.56 -13.40
N ILE A 79 8.88 4.34 -14.47
CA ILE A 79 9.42 4.10 -15.82
C ILE A 79 10.59 5.04 -16.03
#